data_AF-A0A7X5QGB4-F1
#
_entry.id   AF-A0A7X5QGB4-F1
#
_cell.length_a   1.000
_cell.length_b   1.000
_cell.length_c   1.000
_cell.angle_alpha   90.00
_cell.angle_beta   90.00
_cell.angle_gamma   90.00
#
_symmetry.space_group_name_H-M   'P 1'
#
loop_
_entity.id
_entity.type
_entity.pdbx_description
1 polymer ?
#
loop_
_entity_poly.entity_id
_entity_poly.type
_entity_poly.pdbx_seq_one_letter_code
_entity_poly.pdbx_strand_id
1 'polypeptide(L)' 'MKDFHELRDEAKRLEKRGLFRRAANVHSEAMNWAPTDEERECCVLDVNRCSRKARLTHKSGEL' A
#
# COMPACT_ATOMS: atom_id res chain seq x y z
N MET A 1 17.48 8.12 -6.55
CA MET A 1 17.01 7.84 -5.17
C MET A 1 15.49 7.84 -5.26
N LYS A 2 14.80 6.81 -4.77
CA LYS A 2 13.32 6.82 -4.79
C LYS A 2 12.85 7.64 -3.59
N ASP A 3 11.97 8.61 -3.83
CA ASP A 3 11.44 9.46 -2.77
C ASP A 3 10.26 8.79 -2.05
N PHE A 4 10.19 8.97 -0.74
CA PHE A 4 9.12 8.41 0.09
C PHE A 4 7.73 8.90 -0.35
N HIS A 5 7.59 10.20 -0.64
CA HIS A 5 6.32 10.79 -1.03
C HIS A 5 5.88 10.32 -2.41
N GLU A 6 6.81 10.17 -3.36
CA GLU A 6 6.51 9.58 -4.67
C GLU A 6 5.96 8.15 -4.56
N LEU A 7 6.59 7.31 -3.73
CA LEU A 7 6.12 5.94 -3.48
C LEU A 7 4.74 5.93 -2.81
N ARG A 8 4.53 6.81 -1.82
CA ARG A 8 3.25 6.92 -1.11
C ARG A 8 2.12 7.38 -2.03
N ASP A 9 2.38 8.32 -2.92
CA ASP A 9 1.39 8.82 -3.88
C ASP A 9 1.05 7.77 -4.94
N GLU A 10 2.04 7.03 -5.43
CA GLU A 10 1.80 5.90 -6.33
C GLU A 10 0.98 4.79 -5.65
N ALA A 11 1.29 4.44 -4.41
CA ALA A 11 0.52 3.47 -3.64
C ALA A 11 -0.96 3.90 -3.50
N LYS A 12 -1.21 5.16 -3.15
CA LYS A 12 -2.57 5.73 -3.09
C LYS A 12 -3.27 5.72 -4.44
N ARG A 13 -2.56 5.99 -5.54
CA ARG A 13 -3.11 5.90 -6.90
C ARG A 13 -3.55 4.47 -7.23
N LEU A 14 -2.74 3.47 -6.85
CA LEU A 14 -3.08 2.05 -7.01
C LEU A 14 -4.30 1.65 -6.15
N GLU A 15 -4.42 2.17 -4.92
CA GLU A 15 -5.60 1.97 -4.08
C GLU A 15 -6.87 2.51 -4.74
N LYS A 16 -6.83 3.71 -5.31
CA LYS A 16 -7.97 4.31 -6.04
C LYS A 16 -8.40 3.48 -7.25
N ARG A 17 -7.46 2.75 -7.86
CA ARG A 17 -7.72 1.83 -8.98
C ARG A 17 -8.16 0.43 -8.54
N GLY A 18 -8.30 0.18 -7.24
CA GLY A 18 -8.64 -1.14 -6.69
C GLY A 18 -7.50 -2.17 -6.76
N LEU A 19 -6.29 -1.75 -7.12
CA LEU A 19 -5.12 -2.62 -7.27
C LEU A 19 -4.44 -2.87 -5.92
N PHE A 20 -5.20 -3.38 -4.95
CA PHE A 20 -4.79 -3.43 -3.54
C PHE A 20 -3.53 -4.27 -3.28
N ARG A 21 -3.32 -5.38 -4.02
CA ARG A 21 -2.08 -6.17 -3.88
C ARG A 21 -0.85 -5.36 -4.32
N ARG A 22 -0.96 -4.61 -5.42
CA ARG A 22 0.14 -3.75 -5.90
C ARG A 22 0.35 -2.57 -4.94
N ALA A 23 -0.72 -1.96 -4.47
CA ALA A 23 -0.64 -0.89 -3.48
C ALA A 23 0.07 -1.34 -2.18
N ALA A 24 -0.23 -2.54 -1.68
CA ALA A 24 0.45 -3.10 -0.51
C ALA A 24 1.97 -3.25 -0.74
N ASN A 25 2.39 -3.71 -1.92
CA ASN A 25 3.80 -3.83 -2.24
C ASN A 25 4.50 -2.47 -2.27
N VAL A 26 3.86 -1.45 -2.88
CA VAL A 26 4.43 -0.10 -2.95
C VAL A 26 4.48 0.56 -1.58
N HIS A 27 3.47 0.39 -0.72
CA HIS A 27 3.53 0.83 0.68
C HIS A 27 4.65 0.13 1.47
N SER A 28 4.86 -1.16 1.23
CA SER A 28 5.98 -1.90 1.83
C SER A 28 7.34 -1.41 1.34
N GLU A 29 7.42 -0.92 0.09
CA GLU A 29 8.62 -0.28 -0.43
C GLU A 29 8.82 1.10 0.21
N ALA A 30 7.77 1.93 0.28
CA ALA A 30 7.78 3.25 0.92
C ALA A 30 8.24 3.16 2.38
N MET A 31 7.84 2.12 3.10
CA MET A 31 8.27 1.87 4.48
C MET A 31 9.80 1.84 4.66
N ASN A 32 10.56 1.38 3.66
CA ASN A 32 12.03 1.33 3.73
C ASN A 32 12.68 2.72 3.53
N TRP A 33 11.92 3.68 2.99
CA TRP A 33 12.36 5.04 2.70
C TRP A 33 11.70 6.08 3.62
N ALA A 34 10.90 5.65 4.59
CA ALA A 34 10.21 6.54 5.51
C ALA A 34 11.22 7.37 6.33
N PRO A 35 11.12 8.71 6.33
CA PRO A 35 12.05 9.57 7.06
C PRO A 35 11.74 9.61 8.57
N THR A 36 10.54 9.20 9.00
CA THR A 36 10.18 9.11 10.43
C THR A 36 9.49 7.78 10.76
N ASP A 37 9.52 7.43 12.05
CA ASP A 37 8.83 6.24 12.56
C ASP A 37 7.30 6.37 12.44
N GLU A 38 6.74 7.57 12.58
CA GLU A 38 5.30 7.80 12.37
C GLU A 38 4.90 7.51 10.91
N GLU A 39 5.73 7.92 9.95
CA GLU A 39 5.48 7.66 8.54
C GLU A 39 5.67 6.18 8.18
N ARG A 40 6.62 5.52 8.83
CA ARG A 40 6.81 4.07 8.73
C ARG A 40 5.61 3.31 9.28
N GLU A 41 5.09 3.70 10.44
CA GLU A 41 3.89 3.11 11.04
C GLU A 41 2.66 3.31 10.15
N CYS A 42 2.50 4.51 9.57
CA CYS A 42 1.45 4.77 8.58
C CYS A 42 1.54 3.79 7.40
N CYS A 43 2.74 3.51 6.89
CA CYS A 43 2.93 2.53 5.82
C CYS A 43 2.53 1.12 6.26
N VAL A 44 2.86 0.70 7.48
CA VAL A 44 2.46 -0.62 8.02
C VAL A 44 0.94 -0.76 8.07
N LEU A 45 0.23 0.28 8.54
CA LEU A 45 -1.22 0.30 8.58
C LEU A 45 -1.82 0.19 7.16
N ASP A 46 -1.24 0.92 6.21
CA ASP A 46 -1.68 0.92 4.82
C ASP A 46 -1.40 -0.41 4.10
N VAL A 47 -0.24 -1.05 4.34
CA VAL A 47 0.07 -2.41 3.87
C VAL A 47 -0.97 -3.42 4.38
N ASN A 48 -1.30 -3.36 5.67
CA ASN A 48 -2.27 -4.26 6.30
C ASN A 48 -3.69 -4.03 5.77
N ARG A 49 -4.09 -2.77 5.56
CA ARG A 49 -5.37 -2.41 4.93
C ARG A 49 -5.46 -2.95 3.50
N CYS A 50 -4.44 -2.68 2.69
CA CYS A 50 -4.39 -3.11 1.29
C CYS A 50 -4.38 -4.64 1.17
N SER A 51 -3.60 -5.32 2.01
CA SER A 51 -3.55 -6.80 2.04
C SER A 51 -4.91 -7.41 2.40
N ARG A 52 -5.64 -6.82 3.37
CA ARG A 52 -7.01 -7.23 3.70
C ARG A 52 -7.96 -7.05 2.52
N LYS A 53 -7.95 -5.87 1.89
CA LYS A 53 -8.81 -5.58 0.72
C LYS A 53 -8.50 -6.50 -0.46
N ALA A 54 -7.23 -6.76 -0.75
CA ALA A 54 -6.82 -7.69 -1.80
C ALA A 54 -7.40 -9.10 -1.59
N ARG A 55 -7.41 -9.59 -0.34
CA ARG A 55 -8.02 -10.88 0.00
C ARG A 55 -9.54 -10.89 -0.19
N LEU A 56 -10.22 -9.78 0.13
CA LEU A 56 -11.67 -9.66 -0.08
C LEU A 56 -12.03 -9.61 -1.55
N THR A 57 -11.30 -8.85 -2.37
CA THR A 57 -11.52 -8.79 -3.82
C THR A 57 -11.37 -10.15 -4.49
N HIS A 58 -10.44 -10.99 -4.02
CA HIS A 58 -10.33 -12.37 -4.51
C HIS A 58 -11.53 -13.23 -4.15
N LYS A 59 -12.10 -13.09 -2.95
CA LYS A 59 -13.29 -13.84 -2.51
C LYS A 59 -14.59 -13.41 -3.22
N SER A 60 -14.67 -12.18 -3.68
CA SER A 60 -15.84 -11.67 -4.40
C SER A 60 -15.87 -12.03 -5.89
N GLY A 61 -14.83 -12.71 -6.41
CA GLY A 61 -14.75 -13.14 -7.82
C GLY A 61 -15.15 -14.60 -8.07
N GLU A 62 -15.67 -15.32 -7.07
CA GLU A 62 -16.07 -16.74 -7.15
C GLU A 62 -17.58 -16.96 -6.89
N LEU A 63 -18.45 -16.07 -7.38
CA LEU A 63 -19.91 -16.26 -7.39
C LEU A 63 -20.48 -16.05 -8.79
#